data_AF-A0A6P3Z334-F1
#
_entry.id   AF-A0A6P3Z334-F1
#
_cell.length_a   1.000
_cell.length_b   1.000
_cell.length_c   1.000
_cell.angle_alpha   90.00
_cell.angle_beta   90.00
_cell.angle_gamma   90.00
#
_symmetry.space_group_name_H-M   'P 1'
#
loop_
_entity.id
_entity.type
_entity.pdbx_description
1 polymer ?
#
loop_
_entity_poly.entity_id
_entity_poly.type
_entity_poly.pdbx_seq_one_letter_code
_entity_poly.pdbx_strand_id
1 'polypeptide(L)'
;MRFICINSALYIFMCIRRNFMGQDLDTLSLRELQNLEQQLDVALKRIRTKKNQLMYESISEMQKKEKALQTQNNQLSKKLKENEKISAAENAQWEQQGSAPNSSTFMLMPPPTPPLASLTIGGAFQAREAIDEDAVEQTRPVTNALMPPWMVHRMSK
;
A
#
# COMPACT_ATOMS: atom_id res chain seq x y z
N MET A 1 17.75 -6.66 53.11
CA MET A 1 16.81 -5.58 52.71
C MET A 1 16.53 -5.53 51.22
N ARG A 2 17.41 -5.00 50.34
CA ARG A 2 17.11 -4.72 48.90
C ARG A 2 16.19 -5.72 48.17
N PHE A 3 16.47 -7.02 48.22
CA PHE A 3 15.64 -8.06 47.58
C PHE A 3 14.19 -8.08 48.07
N ILE A 4 13.95 -7.89 49.38
CA ILE A 4 12.61 -7.85 49.99
C ILE A 4 11.85 -6.62 49.48
N CYS A 5 12.50 -5.46 49.38
CA CYS A 5 11.92 -4.24 48.83
C CYS A 5 11.49 -4.41 47.36
N ILE A 6 12.32 -5.10 46.56
CA ILE A 6 12.02 -5.41 45.15
C ILE A 6 10.80 -6.34 45.04
N ASN A 7 10.74 -7.42 45.82
CA ASN A 7 9.61 -8.35 45.81
C ASN A 7 8.31 -7.67 46.28
N SER A 8 8.38 -6.82 47.31
CA SER A 8 7.23 -6.02 47.77
C SER A 8 6.73 -5.06 46.68
N ALA A 9 7.63 -4.35 45.99
CA ALA A 9 7.26 -3.47 44.88
C ALA A 9 6.65 -4.23 43.69
N LEU A 10 7.18 -5.41 43.35
CA LEU A 10 6.63 -6.28 42.31
C LEU A 10 5.21 -6.78 42.68
N TYR A 11 4.99 -7.19 43.92
CA TYR A 11 3.67 -7.61 44.41
C TYR A 11 2.65 -6.46 44.32
N ILE A 12 3.01 -5.27 44.82
CA ILE A 12 2.17 -4.06 44.76
C ILE A 12 1.81 -3.72 43.30
N PHE A 13 2.78 -3.76 42.39
CA PHE A 13 2.55 -3.53 40.96
C PHE A 13 1.63 -4.60 40.33
N MET A 14 1.76 -5.87 40.70
CA MET A 14 0.87 -6.93 40.24
C MET A 14 -0.58 -6.72 40.72
N CYS A 15 -0.79 -6.40 42.01
CA CYS A 15 -2.12 -6.08 42.56
C CYS A 15 -2.74 -4.86 41.85
N ILE A 16 -2.00 -3.75 41.74
CA ILE A 16 -2.47 -2.55 41.02
C ILE A 16 -2.87 -2.90 39.57
N ARG A 17 -2.07 -3.70 38.86
CA ARG A 17 -2.39 -4.17 37.50
C ARG A 17 -3.65 -5.02 37.45
N ARG A 18 -3.90 -5.89 38.44
CA ARG A 18 -5.12 -6.71 38.54
C ARG A 18 -6.35 -5.85 38.76
N ASN A 19 -6.26 -4.86 39.65
CA ASN A 19 -7.35 -3.91 39.92
C ASN A 19 -7.70 -3.09 38.66
N PHE A 20 -6.70 -2.55 37.94
CA PHE A 20 -6.92 -1.87 36.65
C PHE A 20 -7.47 -2.79 35.53
N MET A 21 -7.46 -4.12 35.72
CA MET A 21 -8.06 -5.11 34.83
C MET A 21 -9.41 -5.66 35.36
N GLY A 22 -9.98 -5.03 36.38
CA GLY A 22 -11.29 -5.40 36.96
C GLY A 22 -11.25 -6.63 37.88
N GLN A 23 -10.09 -7.01 38.40
CA GLN A 23 -9.90 -8.15 39.32
C GLN A 23 -9.66 -7.66 40.76
N ASP A 24 -9.89 -8.53 41.75
CA ASP A 24 -9.67 -8.29 43.19
C ASP A 24 -10.36 -7.03 43.77
N LEU A 25 -11.39 -6.51 43.10
CA LEU A 25 -12.08 -5.26 43.46
C LEU A 25 -12.79 -5.33 44.81
N ASP A 26 -13.07 -6.54 45.30
CA ASP A 26 -13.57 -6.83 46.65
C ASP A 26 -12.61 -6.42 47.77
N THR A 27 -11.32 -6.24 47.46
CA THR A 27 -10.30 -5.74 48.40
C THR A 27 -10.27 -4.20 48.52
N LEU A 28 -10.99 -3.47 47.66
CA LEU A 28 -10.97 -2.01 47.59
C LEU A 28 -12.15 -1.38 48.34
N SER A 29 -11.91 -0.26 49.01
CA SER A 29 -13.01 0.58 49.50
C SER A 29 -13.73 1.29 48.36
N LEU A 30 -14.99 1.69 48.58
CA LEU A 30 -15.78 2.46 47.61
C LEU A 30 -15.05 3.71 47.08
N ARG A 31 -14.28 4.38 47.94
CA ARG A 31 -13.48 5.57 47.56
C ARG A 31 -12.33 5.22 46.61
N GLU A 32 -11.67 4.09 46.84
CA GLU A 32 -10.58 3.62 45.98
C GLU A 32 -11.12 3.13 44.63
N LEU A 33 -12.29 2.48 44.63
CA LEU A 33 -12.99 2.06 43.42
C LEU A 33 -13.43 3.26 42.55
N GLN A 34 -14.00 4.31 43.16
CA GLN A 34 -14.33 5.57 42.48
C GLN A 34 -13.09 6.26 41.90
N ASN A 35 -11.96 6.24 42.63
CA ASN A 35 -10.68 6.78 42.16
C ASN A 35 -10.06 5.93 41.03
N LEU A 36 -10.28 4.61 41.03
CA LEU A 36 -9.87 3.70 39.96
C LEU A 36 -10.67 3.94 38.68
N GLU A 37 -11.99 4.05 38.81
CA GLU A 37 -12.93 4.41 37.74
C GLU A 37 -12.55 5.76 37.10
N GLN A 38 -12.36 6.81 37.90
CA GLN A 38 -11.97 8.14 37.40
C GLN A 38 -10.61 8.12 36.66
N GLN A 39 -9.64 7.34 37.14
CA GLN A 39 -8.34 7.18 36.45
C GLN A 39 -8.50 6.47 35.10
N LEU A 40 -9.31 5.40 35.05
CA LEU A 40 -9.62 4.68 33.81
C LEU A 40 -10.32 5.61 32.80
N ASP A 41 -11.31 6.39 33.23
CA ASP A 41 -12.05 7.32 32.36
C ASP A 41 -11.15 8.42 31.78
N VAL A 42 -10.29 9.02 32.60
CA VAL A 42 -9.32 10.03 32.15
C VAL A 42 -8.29 9.42 31.19
N ALA A 43 -7.81 8.20 31.46
CA ALA A 43 -6.89 7.48 30.57
C ALA A 43 -7.55 7.12 29.23
N LEU A 44 -8.75 6.55 29.24
CA LEU A 44 -9.53 6.19 28.06
C LEU A 44 -9.87 7.42 27.21
N LYS A 45 -10.26 8.54 27.85
CA LYS A 45 -10.48 9.83 27.17
C LYS A 45 -9.20 10.30 26.48
N ARG A 46 -8.05 10.30 27.17
CA ARG A 46 -6.74 10.68 26.61
C ARG A 46 -6.32 9.79 25.44
N ILE A 47 -6.48 8.47 25.56
CA ILE A 47 -6.19 7.50 24.50
C ILE A 47 -7.08 7.75 23.28
N ARG A 48 -8.40 7.90 23.48
CA ARG A 48 -9.38 8.18 22.41
C ARG A 48 -9.07 9.50 21.70
N THR A 49 -8.74 10.55 22.44
CA THR A 49 -8.33 11.84 21.87
C THR A 49 -7.05 11.72 21.05
N LYS A 50 -5.98 11.07 21.55
CA LYS A 50 -4.74 10.94 20.75
C LYS A 50 -4.91 10.01 19.54
N LYS A 51 -5.73 8.96 19.63
CA LYS A 51 -6.08 8.12 18.47
C LYS A 51 -6.75 8.95 17.37
N ASN A 52 -7.76 9.75 17.74
CA ASN A 52 -8.48 10.60 16.79
C ASN A 52 -7.56 11.67 16.19
N GLN A 53 -6.70 12.29 17.02
CA GLN A 53 -5.70 13.26 16.55
C GLN A 53 -4.76 12.66 15.50
N LEU A 54 -4.17 11.49 15.75
CA LEU A 54 -3.31 10.77 14.79
C LEU A 54 -4.06 10.41 13.49
N MET A 55 -5.34 10.05 13.61
CA MET A 55 -6.20 9.75 12.46
C MET A 55 -6.44 10.99 11.59
N TYR A 56 -6.72 12.15 12.17
CA TYR A 56 -6.86 13.41 11.42
C TYR A 56 -5.52 13.88 10.82
N GLU A 57 -4.41 13.72 11.54
CA GLU A 57 -3.05 13.98 11.03
C GLU A 57 -2.77 13.14 9.77
N SER A 58 -3.07 11.84 9.80
CA SER A 58 -2.90 10.92 8.66
C SER A 58 -3.83 11.25 7.48
N ILE A 59 -5.11 11.55 7.72
CA ILE A 59 -6.06 11.96 6.67
C ILE A 59 -5.58 13.24 5.97
N SER A 60 -5.12 14.23 6.74
CA SER A 60 -4.59 15.50 6.21
C SER A 60 -3.33 15.28 5.37
N GLU A 61 -2.43 14.40 5.81
CA GLU A 61 -1.23 14.04 5.04
C GLU A 61 -1.57 13.37 3.70
N MET A 62 -2.53 12.43 3.69
CA MET A 62 -3.00 11.76 2.46
C MET A 62 -3.67 12.75 1.50
N GLN A 63 -4.57 13.61 1.98
CA GLN A 63 -5.21 14.65 1.16
C GLN A 63 -4.19 15.67 0.59
N LYS A 64 -3.09 15.94 1.30
CA LYS A 64 -2.00 16.77 0.78
C LYS A 64 -1.25 16.08 -0.36
N LYS A 65 -0.96 14.77 -0.22
CA LYS A 65 -0.33 13.95 -1.28
C LYS A 65 -1.24 13.83 -2.51
N GLU A 66 -2.53 13.57 -2.31
CA GLU A 66 -3.55 13.54 -3.37
C GLU A 66 -3.56 14.84 -4.19
N LYS A 67 -3.70 15.99 -3.53
CA LYS A 67 -3.72 17.31 -4.20
C LYS A 67 -2.43 17.63 -4.95
N ALA A 68 -1.27 17.21 -4.41
CA ALA A 68 0.01 17.37 -5.08
C ALA A 68 0.10 16.52 -6.36
N LEU A 69 -0.27 15.24 -6.28
CA LEU A 69 -0.30 14.32 -7.43
C LEU A 69 -1.32 14.74 -8.49
N GLN A 70 -2.51 15.19 -8.08
CA GLN A 70 -3.53 15.73 -8.98
C GLN A 70 -3.02 16.99 -9.71
N THR A 71 -2.28 17.86 -9.01
CA THR A 71 -1.67 19.06 -9.60
C THR A 71 -0.60 18.69 -10.64
N GLN A 72 0.28 17.73 -10.32
CA GLN A 72 1.28 17.22 -11.26
C GLN A 72 0.65 16.54 -12.48
N ASN A 73 -0.36 15.69 -12.29
CA ASN A 73 -1.08 15.03 -13.37
C ASN A 73 -1.77 16.06 -14.30
N ASN A 74 -2.43 17.07 -13.73
CA ASN A 74 -3.02 18.19 -14.49
C ASN A 74 -1.98 18.99 -15.29
N GLN A 75 -0.74 19.14 -14.80
CA GLN A 75 0.35 19.77 -15.55
C GLN A 75 0.86 18.88 -16.69
N LEU A 76 1.04 17.58 -16.44
CA LEU A 76 1.47 16.61 -17.45
C LEU A 76 0.42 16.44 -18.57
N SER A 77 -0.87 16.36 -18.23
CA SER A 77 -1.96 16.28 -19.20
C SER A 77 -2.04 17.52 -20.10
N LYS A 78 -1.73 18.71 -19.58
CA LYS A 78 -1.59 19.94 -20.40
C LYS A 78 -0.40 19.84 -21.35
N LYS A 79 0.78 19.42 -20.86
CA LYS A 79 2.00 19.27 -21.67
C LYS A 79 1.84 18.21 -22.76
N LEU A 80 1.12 17.10 -22.51
CA LEU A 80 0.81 16.11 -23.53
C LEU A 80 -0.06 16.71 -24.65
N LYS A 81 -1.17 17.38 -24.30
CA LYS A 81 -2.05 18.09 -25.26
C LYS A 81 -1.40 19.24 -26.01
N GLU A 82 -0.24 19.71 -25.55
CA GLU A 82 0.60 20.69 -26.23
C GLU A 82 1.56 20.00 -27.22
N ASN A 83 2.25 18.94 -26.79
CA ASN A 83 3.12 18.13 -27.66
C ASN A 83 2.35 17.42 -28.78
N GLU A 84 1.15 16.91 -28.50
CA GLU A 84 0.23 16.34 -29.51
C GLU A 84 -0.06 17.34 -30.64
N LYS A 85 -0.27 18.62 -30.30
CA LYS A 85 -0.52 19.68 -31.30
C LYS A 85 0.74 20.05 -32.07
N ILE A 86 1.90 20.12 -31.41
CA ILE A 86 3.19 20.41 -32.05
C ILE A 86 3.53 19.30 -33.05
N SER A 87 3.42 18.03 -32.64
CA SER A 87 3.68 16.88 -33.51
C SER A 87 2.65 16.74 -34.64
N ALA A 88 1.38 17.08 -34.41
CA ALA A 88 0.39 17.14 -35.49
C ALA A 88 0.69 18.24 -36.51
N ALA A 89 1.13 19.43 -36.06
CA ALA A 89 1.55 20.51 -36.95
C ALA A 89 2.82 20.18 -37.74
N GLU A 90 3.80 19.50 -37.11
CA GLU A 90 5.01 19.02 -37.76
C GLU A 90 4.69 17.98 -38.85
N ASN A 91 3.86 16.98 -38.56
CA ASN A 91 3.43 16.01 -39.58
C ASN A 91 2.68 16.67 -40.74
N ALA A 92 1.79 17.63 -40.47
CA ALA A 92 1.07 18.38 -41.51
C ALA A 92 1.98 19.31 -42.35
N GLN A 93 3.16 19.67 -41.83
CA GLN A 93 4.20 20.37 -42.58
C GLN A 93 4.99 19.41 -43.47
N TRP A 94 5.36 18.23 -42.97
CA TRP A 94 6.03 17.18 -43.75
C TRP A 94 5.17 16.65 -44.90
N GLU A 95 3.86 16.45 -44.70
CA GLU A 95 2.94 16.01 -45.77
C GLU A 95 2.86 17.02 -46.93
N GLN A 96 2.80 18.33 -46.63
CA GLN A 96 2.80 19.36 -47.67
C GLN A 96 4.12 19.42 -48.45
N GLN A 97 5.24 19.10 -47.81
CA GLN A 97 6.55 19.05 -48.46
C GLN A 97 6.78 17.75 -49.28
N GLY A 98 5.95 16.73 -49.07
CA GLY A 98 5.97 15.47 -49.83
C GLY A 98 5.34 15.53 -51.23
N SER A 99 4.67 16.62 -51.61
CA SER A 99 3.96 16.74 -52.89
C SER A 99 4.87 17.17 -54.07
N ALA A 100 6.00 16.48 -54.24
CA ALA A 100 6.94 16.66 -55.34
C ALA A 100 6.87 15.44 -56.30
N PRO A 101 6.32 15.56 -57.53
CA PRO A 101 6.09 14.43 -58.41
C PRO A 101 7.36 14.05 -59.22
N ASN A 102 8.44 13.63 -58.55
CA ASN A 102 9.67 13.20 -59.23
C ASN A 102 10.45 12.05 -58.57
N SER A 103 10.18 10.85 -59.10
CA SER A 103 11.16 9.83 -59.51
C SER A 103 11.51 8.65 -58.59
N SER A 104 11.63 7.50 -59.25
CA SER A 104 12.40 6.29 -58.90
C SER A 104 11.95 5.45 -57.70
N THR A 105 11.11 4.46 -58.02
CA THR A 105 10.97 3.18 -57.30
C THR A 105 12.32 2.61 -56.85
N PHE A 106 12.53 2.46 -55.55
CA PHE A 106 13.54 1.54 -54.99
C PHE A 106 12.93 0.65 -53.92
N MET A 107 12.95 -0.67 -54.19
CA MET A 107 12.41 -1.71 -53.32
C MET A 107 13.34 -1.93 -52.12
N LEU A 108 13.06 -1.30 -50.98
CA LEU A 108 13.77 -1.58 -49.73
C LEU A 108 13.13 -2.78 -49.01
N MET A 109 13.74 -3.95 -49.20
CA MET A 109 13.39 -5.19 -48.53
C MET A 109 13.67 -5.09 -47.02
N PRO A 110 12.73 -5.50 -46.13
CA PRO A 110 12.92 -5.39 -44.68
C PRO A 110 14.04 -6.31 -44.18
N PRO A 111 14.89 -5.85 -43.24
CA PRO A 111 15.95 -6.66 -42.64
C PRO A 111 15.38 -7.72 -41.67
N PRO A 112 16.05 -8.88 -41.50
CA PRO A 112 15.58 -9.94 -40.61
C PRO A 112 15.73 -9.54 -39.13
N THR A 113 14.62 -9.61 -38.38
CA THR A 113 14.60 -9.34 -36.94
C THR A 113 15.13 -10.53 -36.13
N PRO A 114 16.12 -10.36 -35.24
CA PRO A 114 16.47 -11.39 -34.27
C PRO A 114 15.34 -11.57 -33.23
N PRO A 115 15.13 -12.78 -32.68
CA PRO A 115 14.12 -13.00 -31.66
C PRO A 115 14.49 -12.27 -30.35
N LEU A 116 13.52 -11.53 -29.79
CA LEU A 116 13.67 -10.90 -28.49
C LEU A 116 13.78 -11.98 -27.40
N ALA A 117 14.87 -11.93 -26.62
CA ALA A 117 15.06 -12.85 -25.50
C ALA A 117 13.98 -12.60 -24.42
N SER A 118 13.20 -13.62 -24.09
CA SER A 118 12.23 -13.56 -23.00
C SER A 118 12.98 -13.46 -21.67
N LEU A 119 12.97 -12.27 -21.07
CA LEU A 119 13.62 -11.99 -19.80
C LEU A 119 12.80 -12.61 -18.66
N THR A 120 13.05 -13.89 -18.39
CA THR A 120 12.44 -14.65 -17.28
C THR A 120 12.99 -14.12 -15.95
N ILE A 121 12.41 -13.02 -15.46
CA ILE A 121 12.67 -12.45 -14.13
C ILE A 121 11.96 -13.35 -13.10
N GLY A 122 12.60 -14.49 -12.82
CA GLY A 122 12.10 -15.56 -11.97
C GLY A 122 13.20 -16.59 -11.77
N GLY A 123 14.17 -16.26 -10.92
CA GLY A 123 15.35 -17.10 -10.68
C GLY A 123 14.99 -18.45 -10.07
N ALA A 124 15.57 -19.52 -10.60
CA ALA A 124 15.39 -20.86 -10.06
C ALA A 124 16.09 -21.00 -8.70
N PHE A 125 15.32 -21.30 -7.65
CA PHE A 125 15.85 -21.77 -6.37
C PHE A 125 15.66 -23.28 -6.26
N GLN A 126 16.74 -24.05 -6.43
CA GLN A 126 16.76 -25.44 -5.99
C GLN A 126 16.94 -25.48 -4.48
N ALA A 127 15.84 -25.47 -3.73
CA ALA A 127 15.82 -25.83 -2.31
C ALA A 127 15.57 -27.34 -2.20
N ARG A 128 16.41 -28.04 -1.42
CA ARG A 128 16.46 -29.52 -1.37
C ARG A 128 16.54 -29.98 0.09
N GLU A 129 15.38 -30.03 0.74
CA GLU A 129 15.06 -30.68 2.02
C GLU A 129 13.51 -30.71 2.05
N ALA A 130 12.75 -31.81 2.11
CA ALA A 130 12.82 -33.12 2.78
C ALA A 130 11.97 -33.15 4.08
N ILE A 131 10.99 -34.09 4.12
CA ILE A 131 10.05 -34.38 5.22
C ILE A 131 9.02 -33.22 5.46
N ASP A 132 7.72 -33.39 5.67
CA ASP A 132 6.88 -34.55 6.04
C ASP A 132 5.54 -34.61 5.25
N GLU A 133 4.64 -35.54 5.58
CA GLU A 133 3.44 -35.95 4.81
C GLU A 133 2.17 -35.05 4.83
N ASP A 134 1.29 -35.39 3.88
CA ASP A 134 -0.19 -35.38 3.93
C ASP A 134 -0.97 -34.18 3.29
N ALA A 135 -2.26 -34.45 3.00
CA ALA A 135 -3.29 -33.61 2.36
C ALA A 135 -3.21 -33.39 0.83
N VAL A 136 -3.95 -34.28 0.14
CA VAL A 136 -4.48 -34.18 -1.24
C VAL A 136 -5.06 -32.79 -1.61
N GLU A 137 -4.68 -32.23 -2.76
CA GLU A 137 -5.63 -31.95 -3.87
C GLU A 137 -4.95 -31.79 -5.25
N GLN A 138 -5.73 -31.96 -6.33
CA GLN A 138 -5.25 -32.09 -7.71
C GLN A 138 -5.90 -31.05 -8.64
N THR A 139 -5.15 -30.05 -9.10
CA THR A 139 -5.65 -29.05 -10.06
C THR A 139 -4.67 -28.82 -11.21
N ARG A 140 -5.18 -28.91 -12.45
CA ARG A 140 -4.42 -28.65 -13.68
C ARG A 140 -4.09 -27.15 -13.85
N PRO A 141 -3.00 -26.79 -14.57
CA PRO A 141 -2.71 -25.41 -14.90
C PRO A 141 -3.74 -24.86 -15.90
N VAL A 142 -4.68 -24.04 -15.43
CA VAL A 142 -5.61 -23.31 -16.30
C VAL A 142 -4.97 -22.00 -16.75
N THR A 143 -4.34 -22.02 -17.92
CA THR A 143 -4.14 -20.80 -18.70
C THR A 143 -5.51 -20.25 -19.12
N ASN A 144 -5.88 -19.04 -18.67
CA ASN A 144 -6.46 -17.97 -19.51
C ASN A 144 -6.91 -16.77 -18.67
N ALA A 145 -6.14 -15.68 -18.73
CA ALA A 145 -6.60 -14.29 -18.65
C ALA A 145 -7.68 -13.88 -17.61
N LEU A 146 -7.59 -14.33 -16.35
CA LEU A 146 -8.25 -13.61 -15.25
C LEU A 146 -7.51 -12.30 -15.01
N MET A 147 -8.21 -11.17 -15.14
CA MET A 147 -7.63 -9.85 -14.86
C MET A 147 -7.32 -9.72 -13.35
N PRO A 148 -6.14 -9.22 -12.94
CA PRO A 148 -5.80 -9.13 -11.52
C PRO A 148 -6.78 -8.26 -10.71
N PRO A 149 -7.03 -8.56 -9.41
CA PRO A 149 -8.09 -7.94 -8.62
C PRO A 149 -8.08 -6.39 -8.56
N TRP A 150 -6.95 -5.72 -8.77
CA TRP A 150 -6.86 -4.25 -8.75
C TRP A 150 -7.72 -3.56 -9.84
N MET A 151 -8.06 -4.26 -10.94
CA MET A 151 -8.64 -3.63 -12.15
C MET A 151 -10.16 -3.77 -12.18
N VAL A 152 -10.70 -4.82 -11.53
CA VAL A 152 -12.14 -5.08 -11.40
C VAL A 152 -12.87 -3.89 -10.74
N HIS A 153 -12.19 -3.18 -9.84
CA HIS A 153 -12.70 -2.06 -9.05
C HIS A 153 -13.00 -0.76 -9.83
N ARG A 154 -12.97 -0.77 -11.18
CA ARG A 154 -13.32 0.39 -12.02
C ARG A 154 -14.67 0.30 -12.74
N MET A 155 -15.40 -0.81 -12.64
CA MET A 155 -16.56 -1.07 -13.51
C MET A 155 -17.95 -1.04 -12.85
N SER A 156 -18.04 -0.91 -11.52
CA SER A 156 -19.32 -0.70 -10.83
C SER A 156 -19.56 0.79 -10.55
N LYS A 157 -20.74 1.28 -10.92
CA LYS A 157 -21.20 2.66 -10.79
C LYS A 157 -22.61 2.69 -10.24
#